data_AF-A0A7X6UBG3-F1
#
_entry.id   AF-A0A7X6UBG3-F1
#
_cell.length_a   1.000
_cell.length_b   1.000
_cell.length_c   1.000
_cell.angle_alpha   90.00
_cell.angle_beta   90.00
_cell.angle_gamma   90.00
#
_symmetry.space_group_name_H-M   'P 1'
#
loop_
_entity.id
_entity.type
_entity.pdbx_description
1 polymer ?
#
loop_
_entity_poly.entity_id
_entity_poly.type
_entity_poly.pdbx_seq_one_letter_code
_entity_poly.pdbx_strand_id
1 'polypeptide(L)'
;MIAFEVSRSHVPRSFAGFGTGLVNTAGFTSSLLVILLIGMVLDALGAGSPETYTLPAFKWAFAVQIPFLVIGLSMVLWERWRTAKWMRHHGRTLR
;
A
#
# COMPACT_ATOMS: atom_id res chain seq x y z
N MET A 1 -8.44 1.23 -9.73
CA MET A 1 -8.57 2.51 -10.47
C MET A 1 -8.41 3.74 -9.56
N ILE A 2 -8.92 3.72 -8.32
CA ILE A 2 -8.85 4.83 -7.34
C ILE A 2 -7.48 5.54 -7.26
N ALA A 3 -6.36 4.82 -7.10
CA ALA A 3 -5.04 5.47 -6.98
C ALA A 3 -4.67 6.33 -8.22
N PHE A 4 -5.07 5.90 -9.41
CA PHE A 4 -4.86 6.67 -10.64
C PHE A 4 -5.79 7.88 -10.73
N GLU A 5 -7.04 7.75 -10.27
CA GLU A 5 -7.98 8.88 -10.21
C GLU A 5 -7.50 9.96 -9.23
N VAL A 6 -6.99 9.53 -8.07
CA VAL A 6 -6.35 10.42 -7.10
C VAL A 6 -5.11 11.08 -7.70
N SER A 7 -4.25 10.34 -8.38
CA SER A 7 -3.08 10.93 -9.04
C SER A 7 -3.48 11.98 -10.10
N ARG A 8 -4.46 11.68 -10.95
CA ARG A 8 -4.93 12.61 -12.00
C ARG A 8 -5.58 13.88 -11.46
N SER A 9 -6.23 13.83 -10.30
CA SER A 9 -6.84 15.01 -9.67
C SER A 9 -5.82 15.93 -9.02
N HIS A 10 -4.62 15.43 -8.69
CA HIS A 10 -3.60 16.18 -7.94
C HIS A 10 -2.33 16.49 -8.74
N VAL A 11 -2.13 15.88 -9.91
CA VAL A 11 -0.95 16.09 -10.77
C VAL A 11 -1.29 17.02 -11.95
N PRO A 12 -0.49 18.07 -12.24
CA PRO A 12 -0.69 18.92 -13.40
C PRO A 12 -0.68 18.13 -14.71
N ARG A 13 -1.45 18.56 -15.72
CA ARG A 13 -1.60 17.84 -17.00
C ARG A 13 -0.27 17.60 -17.72
N SER A 14 0.67 18.54 -17.64
CA SER A 14 2.03 18.39 -18.20
C SER A 14 2.83 17.24 -17.58
N PHE A 15 2.47 16.79 -16.37
CA PHE A 15 3.12 15.70 -15.64
C PHE A 15 2.23 14.46 -15.49
N ALA A 16 1.13 14.36 -16.24
CA ALA A 16 0.17 13.25 -16.10
C ALA A 16 0.81 11.86 -16.35
N GLY A 17 1.76 11.79 -17.30
CA GLY A 17 2.53 10.57 -17.55
C GLY A 17 3.39 10.16 -16.36
N PHE A 18 4.06 11.14 -15.73
CA PHE A 18 4.84 10.91 -14.51
C PHE A 18 3.97 10.43 -13.34
N GLY A 19 2.81 11.06 -13.13
CA GLY A 19 1.86 10.64 -12.09
C GLY A 19 1.40 9.20 -12.26
N THR A 20 1.06 8.80 -13.49
CA THR A 20 0.66 7.42 -13.82
C THR A 20 1.82 6.44 -13.65
N GLY A 21 3.03 6.83 -14.08
CA GLY A 21 4.24 6.04 -13.88
C GLY A 21 4.50 5.77 -12.41
N LEU A 22 4.45 6.81 -11.58
CA LEU A 22 4.69 6.71 -10.14
C LEU A 22 3.71 5.75 -9.45
N VAL A 23 2.42 5.82 -9.77
CA VAL A 23 1.41 4.90 -9.21
C VAL A 23 1.70 3.44 -9.60
N ASN A 24 2.08 3.19 -10.86
CA ASN A 24 2.44 1.84 -11.31
C ASN A 24 3.71 1.33 -10.63
N THR A 25 4.77 2.14 -10.60
CA THR A 25 6.03 1.78 -9.95
C THR A 25 5.82 1.48 -8.48
N ALA A 26 5.05 2.29 -7.75
CA ALA A 26 4.77 2.05 -6.34
C ALA A 26 4.00 0.73 -6.13
N GLY A 27 2.99 0.44 -6.95
CA GLY A 27 2.22 -0.81 -6.89
C GLY A 27 3.08 -2.03 -7.21
N PHE A 28 3.92 -1.93 -8.24
CA PHE A 28 4.81 -3.01 -8.65
C PHE A 28 5.91 -3.27 -7.62
N THR A 29 6.61 -2.23 -7.16
CA THR A 29 7.65 -2.34 -6.13
C THR A 29 7.06 -2.91 -4.84
N SER A 30 5.87 -2.48 -4.41
CA SER A 30 5.21 -3.04 -3.23
C SER A 30 4.90 -4.53 -3.41
N SER A 31 4.44 -4.94 -4.60
CA SER A 31 4.16 -6.35 -4.91
C SER A 31 5.42 -7.20 -4.86
N LEU A 32 6.52 -6.71 -5.45
CA LEU A 32 7.83 -7.39 -5.38
C LEU A 32 8.32 -7.53 -3.94
N LEU A 33 8.23 -6.48 -3.13
CA LEU A 33 8.62 -6.52 -1.73
C LEU A 33 7.79 -7.53 -0.94
N VAL A 34 6.47 -7.55 -1.14
CA VAL A 34 5.59 -8.53 -0.48
C VAL A 34 5.98 -9.95 -0.88
N ILE A 35 6.15 -10.25 -2.17
CA ILE A 35 6.51 -11.60 -2.63
C ILE A 35 7.88 -12.02 -2.07
N LEU A 36 8.86 -11.11 -2.06
CA LEU A 36 10.17 -11.36 -1.46
C LEU A 36 10.06 -11.68 0.03
N LEU A 37 9.31 -10.87 0.79
CA LEU A 37 9.12 -11.06 2.22
C LEU A 37 8.36 -12.35 2.55
N ILE A 38 7.37 -12.73 1.74
CA ILE A 38 6.67 -14.01 1.86
C ILE A 38 7.69 -15.16 1.75
N GLY A 39 8.54 -15.14 0.73
CA GLY A 39 9.60 -16.14 0.55
C GLY A 39 10.56 -16.19 1.74
N MET A 40 11.07 -15.03 2.17
CA MET A 40 11.96 -14.93 3.34
C MET A 40 11.33 -15.49 4.63
N VAL A 41 10.03 -15.24 4.86
CA VAL A 41 9.33 -15.77 6.04
C VAL A 41 9.12 -17.28 5.92
N LEU A 42 8.80 -17.80 4.74
CA LEU A 42 8.69 -19.24 4.53
C LEU A 42 10.03 -19.94 4.77
N ASP A 43 11.13 -19.40 4.23
CA ASP A 43 12.48 -19.91 4.45
C ASP A 43 12.85 -19.89 5.94
N ALA A 44 12.55 -18.79 6.64
CA ALA A 44 12.82 -18.65 8.07
C ALA A 44 12.00 -19.63 8.94
N LEU A 45 10.82 -20.05 8.47
CA LEU A 45 9.97 -21.04 9.14
C LEU A 45 10.30 -22.48 8.75
N GLY A 46 11.36 -22.70 7.96
CA GLY A 46 11.78 -24.02 7.49
C GLY A 46 10.88 -24.62 6.42
N ALA A 47 10.02 -23.80 5.79
CA ALA A 47 9.12 -24.18 4.71
C ALA A 47 9.65 -23.70 3.36
N GLY A 48 10.94 -23.93 3.09
CA GLY A 48 11.63 -23.51 1.86
C GLY A 48 11.46 -24.49 0.68
N SER A 49 10.88 -25.65 0.92
CA SER A 49 10.63 -26.66 -0.11
C SER A 49 9.19 -27.18 -0.10
N PRO A 50 8.65 -27.66 -1.23
CA PRO A 50 7.26 -28.11 -1.31
C PRO A 50 6.91 -29.21 -0.30
N GLU A 51 7.84 -30.10 0.03
CA GLU A 51 7.63 -31.13 1.05
C GLU A 51 7.58 -30.60 2.50
N THR A 52 8.10 -29.39 2.76
CA THR A 52 8.13 -28.75 4.09
C THR A 52 7.02 -27.70 4.27
N TYR A 53 6.17 -27.54 3.28
CA TYR A 53 5.05 -26.61 3.31
C TYR A 53 4.00 -26.99 4.36
N THR A 54 3.81 -26.11 5.33
CA THR A 54 2.80 -26.27 6.37
C THR A 54 1.81 -25.10 6.35
N LEU A 55 0.54 -25.38 6.69
CA LEU A 55 -0.50 -24.35 6.78
C LEU A 55 -0.12 -23.19 7.73
N PRO A 56 0.45 -23.43 8.92
CA PRO A 56 0.88 -22.35 9.80
C PRO A 56 1.95 -21.45 9.19
N ALA A 57 2.90 -22.03 8.43
CA ALA A 57 3.95 -21.26 7.76
C ALA A 57 3.37 -20.30 6.71
N PHE A 58 2.43 -20.78 5.88
CA PHE A 58 1.74 -19.91 4.92
C PHE A 58 0.91 -18.81 5.59
N LYS A 59 0.24 -19.10 6.71
CA LYS A 59 -0.52 -18.06 7.45
C LYS A 59 0.38 -16.91 7.88
N TRP A 60 1.55 -17.22 8.43
CA TRP A 60 2.53 -16.21 8.84
C TRP A 60 3.17 -15.51 7.66
N ALA A 61 3.51 -16.24 6.60
CA ALA A 61 4.07 -15.66 5.40
C ALA A 61 3.08 -14.67 4.75
N PHE A 62 1.80 -15.02 4.59
CA PHE A 62 0.81 -14.09 4.04
C PHE A 62 0.49 -12.90 4.97
N ALA A 63 0.73 -13.03 6.27
CA ALA A 63 0.52 -11.95 7.24
C ALA A 63 1.47 -10.76 7.03
N VAL A 64 2.59 -10.93 6.29
CA VAL A 64 3.50 -9.82 5.96
C VAL A 64 2.84 -8.70 5.16
N GLN A 65 1.71 -8.97 4.51
CA GLN A 65 0.91 -7.97 3.80
C GLN A 65 0.17 -7.02 4.75
N ILE A 66 -0.11 -7.44 5.99
CA ILE A 66 -0.87 -6.66 6.97
C ILE A 66 -0.14 -5.35 7.32
N PRO A 67 1.17 -5.33 7.63
CA PRO A 67 1.92 -4.09 7.79
C PRO A 67 1.77 -3.10 6.64
N PHE A 68 1.85 -3.56 5.38
CA PHE A 68 1.71 -2.69 4.20
C PHE A 68 0.30 -2.08 4.13
N LEU A 69 -0.72 -2.90 4.40
CA LEU A 69 -2.11 -2.44 4.46
C LEU A 69 -2.31 -1.40 5.58
N VAL A 70 -1.78 -1.67 6.77
CA VAL A 70 -1.89 -0.78 7.94
C VAL A 70 -1.20 0.54 7.67
N ILE A 71 -0.01 0.54 7.06
CA ILE A 71 0.70 1.75 6.67
C ILE A 71 -0.14 2.55 5.65
N GLY A 72 -0.62 1.90 4.58
CA GLY A 72 -1.44 2.56 3.58
C GLY A 72 -2.72 3.16 4.15
N LEU A 73 -3.43 2.41 4.99
CA LEU A 73 -4.66 2.86 5.62
C LEU A 73 -4.41 4.00 6.63
N SER A 74 -3.36 3.89 7.45
CA SER A 74 -3.00 4.92 8.42
C SER A 74 -2.66 6.25 7.73
N MET A 75 -1.93 6.23 6.61
CA MET A 75 -1.63 7.42 5.82
C MET A 75 -2.91 8.08 5.29
N VAL A 76 -3.85 7.29 4.75
CA VAL A 76 -5.13 7.81 4.26
C VAL A 76 -5.96 8.41 5.40
N LEU A 77 -6.08 7.70 6.52
CA LEU A 77 -6.84 8.18 7.69
C LEU A 77 -6.22 9.45 8.28
N TRP A 78 -4.90 9.51 8.35
CA TRP A 78 -4.16 10.68 8.82
C TRP A 78 -4.42 11.91 7.95
N GLU A 79 -4.30 11.78 6.63
CA GLU A 79 -4.52 12.92 5.72
C GLU A 79 -5.99 13.36 5.72
N ARG A 80 -6.94 12.42 5.86
CA ARG A 80 -8.36 12.74 6.04
C ARG A 80 -8.60 13.51 7.34
N TRP A 81 -8.01 13.08 8.44
CA TRP A 81 -8.13 13.77 9.73
C TRP A 81 -7.52 15.17 9.67
N ARG A 82 -6.33 15.32 9.07
CA ARG A 82 -5.67 16.61 8.87
C ARG A 82 -6.52 17.56 8.04
N THR A 83 -7.07 17.08 6.93
CA THR A 83 -7.97 17.85 6.05
C THR A 83 -9.22 18.28 6.82
N ALA A 84 -9.86 17.37 7.56
CA ALA A 84 -11.02 17.67 8.39
C ALA A 84 -10.73 18.74 9.45
N LYS A 85 -9.58 18.65 10.13
CA LYS A 85 -9.13 19.63 11.11
C LYS A 85 -8.91 21.01 10.47
N TRP A 86 -8.25 21.05 9.31
CA TRP A 86 -8.02 22.29 8.57
C TRP A 86 -9.33 22.95 8.13
N MET A 87 -10.27 22.16 7.61
CA MET A 87 -11.59 22.65 7.16
C MET A 87 -12.40 23.25 8.32
N ARG A 88 -12.41 22.60 9.49
CA ARG A 88 -13.06 23.13 10.70
C ARG A 88 -12.49 24.47 11.13
N HIS A 89 -11.16 24.63 11.05
CA HIS A 89 -10.49 25.88 11.42
C HIS A 89 -10.80 27.03 10.45
N HIS A 90 -11.10 26.74 9.18
CA HIS A 90 -11.35 27.75 8.14
C HIS A 90 -12.84 27.87 7.74
N GLY A 91 -13.75 27.25 8.50
CA GLY A 91 -15.19 27.30 8.23
C GLY A 91 -15.60 26.69 6.87
N ARG A 92 -14.79 25.77 6.32
CA ARG A 92 -15.07 25.10 5.04
C ARG A 92 -15.74 23.75 5.28
N THR A 93 -16.69 23.38 4.44
CA THR A 93 -17.29 22.04 4.42
C THR A 93 -16.95 21.35 3.09
N LEU A 94 -16.80 20.02 3.13
CA LEU A 94 -16.83 19.23 1.91
C LEU A 94 -18.26 19.34 1.36
N ARG A 95 -18.40 19.90 0.16
CA ARG A 95 -19.66 19.88 -0.58
C ARG A 95 -19.98 18.46 -1.03
#